data_AF-A0A0F0FMH0-F1
#
_entry.id   AF-A0A0F0FMH0-F1
#
_cell.length_a   1.000
_cell.length_b   1.000
_cell.length_c   1.000
_cell.angle_alpha   90.00
_cell.angle_beta   90.00
_cell.angle_gamma   90.00
#
_symmetry.space_group_name_H-M   'P 1'
#
loop_
_entity.id
_entity.type
_entity.pdbx_description
1 polymer ?
#
loop_
_entity_poly.entity_id
_entity_poly.type
_entity_poly.pdbx_seq_one_letter_code
_entity_poly.pdbx_strand_id
1 'polypeptide(L)'
;MSYQYQDGAAGVLPAAAQPDIYRKVTWRLIPFFCACYLAAYLDRINVGLAKLQMLDDLHFSETVYGLGAGLFFVGYILFEVPSNLVLQKVGARIWIARIMVTWGLLSGATMFVNTPTQFYVLRFLLGAAEAGFLPGVLLYLTYWFPTHKRSKIIALFMMGLPLASMIGSPISGWIMTAFAGMHGWAGWQWLFFLEAIPSVLLGVMVFFYLPNGIKDAKWLEADEKRILQRNLETDVLVESSHSLKAAFTDKRVWMLGLIDMCLLMGTYSIGFWMPTIIRDSGVASPLQIGLLTAIPHAVAVIAMLLNGAHSDKTRERRWHIVIPILAGAAGLVGSTFVTGSTSATVLMLTLANVGIVATFPVFWCLPSTFLSGTAAAAGIALACSIANLGGFAATYLLGWLKDTFHSPSAGLILFAGCLLVSCFLVLAMPAKVVNR
;
A
#
# COMPACT_ATOMS: atom_id res chain seq x y z
N MET A 1 16.84 54.25 -42.98
CA MET A 1 15.49 53.81 -42.56
C MET A 1 15.54 52.31 -42.35
N SER A 2 15.77 51.90 -41.10
CA SER A 2 15.85 50.51 -40.67
C SER A 2 14.62 50.23 -39.80
N TYR A 3 13.73 49.35 -40.27
CA TYR A 3 12.56 48.92 -39.52
C TYR A 3 13.00 47.99 -38.37
N GLN A 4 12.84 48.47 -37.14
CA GLN A 4 12.96 47.66 -35.93
C GLN A 4 11.72 46.76 -35.81
N TYR A 5 11.94 45.46 -35.73
CA TYR A 5 10.97 44.50 -35.20
C TYR A 5 10.72 44.83 -33.72
N GLN A 6 9.49 45.22 -33.37
CA GLN A 6 9.04 45.25 -31.99
C GLN A 6 8.66 43.83 -31.58
N ASP A 7 9.44 43.26 -30.67
CA ASP A 7 9.07 42.08 -29.90
C ASP A 7 7.78 42.37 -29.12
N GLY A 8 6.70 41.73 -29.53
CA GLY A 8 5.48 41.62 -28.75
C GLY A 8 5.73 40.71 -27.55
N ALA A 9 6.22 41.30 -26.47
CA ALA A 9 6.28 40.67 -25.15
C ALA A 9 4.86 40.32 -24.69
N ALA A 10 4.41 39.11 -25.03
CA ALA A 10 3.26 38.48 -24.40
C ALA A 10 3.59 38.37 -22.90
N GLY A 11 2.92 39.19 -22.08
CA GLY A 11 3.19 39.37 -20.67
C GLY A 11 3.37 38.06 -19.92
N VAL A 12 4.62 37.75 -19.58
CA VAL A 12 4.96 36.78 -18.55
C VAL A 12 4.57 37.45 -17.24
N LEU A 13 3.40 37.08 -16.70
CA LEU A 13 3.02 37.50 -15.35
C LEU A 13 4.15 37.14 -14.38
N PRO A 14 4.58 38.07 -13.49
CA PRO A 14 5.63 37.79 -12.52
C PRO A 14 5.24 36.59 -11.66
N ALA A 15 6.22 35.71 -11.39
CA ALA A 15 6.04 34.44 -10.66
C ALA A 15 5.42 34.60 -9.25
N ALA A 16 5.37 35.83 -8.73
CA ALA A 16 4.86 36.17 -7.41
C ALA A 16 3.31 36.33 -7.32
N ALA A 17 2.58 36.33 -8.44
CA ALA A 17 1.13 36.62 -8.46
C ALA A 17 0.22 35.42 -8.81
N GLN A 18 0.74 34.20 -8.91
CA GLN A 18 -0.09 33.02 -9.16
C GLN A 18 -0.41 32.32 -7.83
N PRO A 19 -1.69 32.20 -7.41
CA PRO A 19 -2.04 31.23 -6.37
C PRO A 19 -1.51 29.87 -6.82
N ASP A 20 -0.85 29.13 -5.92
CA ASP A 20 -0.18 27.88 -6.27
C ASP A 20 -1.18 26.91 -6.92
N ILE A 21 -1.20 26.85 -8.26
CA ILE A 21 -2.15 26.06 -9.05
C ILE A 21 -2.02 24.60 -8.65
N TYR A 22 -0.80 24.15 -8.33
CA TYR A 22 -0.56 22.80 -7.85
C TYR A 22 -1.13 22.57 -6.45
N ARG A 23 -1.17 23.57 -5.57
CA ARG A 23 -1.89 23.48 -4.29
C ARG A 23 -3.39 23.26 -4.51
N LYS A 24 -3.99 23.99 -5.46
CA LYS A 24 -5.41 23.83 -5.85
C LYS A 24 -5.68 22.41 -6.35
N VAL A 25 -4.85 21.91 -7.27
CA VAL A 25 -4.92 20.53 -7.79
C VAL A 25 -4.74 19.50 -6.68
N THR A 26 -3.74 19.70 -5.82
CA THR A 26 -3.40 18.78 -4.72
C THR A 26 -4.57 18.63 -3.75
N TRP A 27 -5.15 19.73 -3.27
CA TRP A 27 -6.29 19.69 -2.36
C TRP A 27 -7.54 19.06 -2.96
N ARG A 28 -7.70 19.12 -4.28
CA ARG A 28 -8.85 18.54 -4.96
C ARG A 28 -8.72 17.03 -5.18
N LEU A 29 -7.51 16.57 -5.54
CA LEU A 29 -7.28 15.17 -5.96
C LEU A 29 -6.76 14.29 -4.83
N ILE A 30 -5.81 14.77 -4.04
CA ILE A 30 -5.06 13.90 -3.11
C ILE A 30 -5.90 13.44 -1.93
N PRO A 31 -6.67 14.29 -1.21
CA PRO A 31 -7.56 13.80 -0.16
C PRO A 31 -8.55 12.75 -0.67
N PHE A 32 -9.07 12.92 -1.89
CA PHE A 32 -9.99 11.97 -2.51
C PHE A 32 -9.32 10.63 -2.84
N PHE A 33 -8.12 10.66 -3.44
CA PHE A 33 -7.35 9.44 -3.68
C PHE A 33 -6.89 8.77 -2.39
N CYS A 34 -6.54 9.53 -1.35
CA CYS A 34 -6.24 8.99 -0.03
C CYS A 34 -7.45 8.24 0.55
N ALA A 35 -8.67 8.78 0.41
CA ALA A 35 -9.89 8.10 0.83
C ALA A 35 -10.12 6.81 0.03
N CYS A 36 -9.91 6.84 -1.30
CA CYS A 36 -10.00 5.64 -2.14
C CYS A 36 -8.98 4.57 -1.73
N TYR A 37 -7.75 4.99 -1.42
CA TYR A 37 -6.69 4.07 -1.00
C TYR A 37 -6.91 3.52 0.41
N LEU A 38 -7.48 4.33 1.30
CA LEU A 38 -7.93 3.89 2.62
C LEU A 38 -8.97 2.78 2.48
N ALA A 39 -9.97 2.97 1.62
CA ALA A 39 -11.01 1.98 1.37
C ALA A 39 -10.42 0.68 0.81
N ALA A 40 -9.51 0.78 -0.18
CA ALA A 40 -8.81 -0.37 -0.76
C ALA A 40 -8.05 -1.18 0.29
N TYR A 41 -7.27 -0.50 1.14
CA TYR A 41 -6.50 -1.18 2.18
C TYR A 41 -7.36 -1.78 3.28
N LEU A 42 -8.45 -1.11 3.63
CA LEU A 42 -9.40 -1.59 4.63
C LEU A 42 -10.07 -2.89 4.16
N ASP A 43 -10.58 -2.94 2.92
CA ASP A 43 -11.12 -4.17 2.30
C ASP A 43 -10.08 -5.29 2.16
N ARG A 44 -8.81 -4.94 2.02
CA ARG A 44 -7.71 -5.91 1.91
C ARG A 44 -7.44 -6.61 3.24
N ILE A 45 -7.34 -5.84 4.33
CA ILE A 45 -6.86 -6.36 5.63
C ILE A 45 -7.99 -6.79 6.57
N ASN A 46 -9.23 -6.36 6.34
CA ASN A 46 -10.37 -6.65 7.22
C ASN A 46 -10.60 -8.15 7.45
N VAL A 47 -10.19 -9.01 6.51
CA VAL A 47 -10.24 -10.47 6.65
C VAL A 47 -9.49 -10.96 7.87
N GLY A 48 -8.42 -10.28 8.30
CA GLY A 48 -7.68 -10.63 9.51
C GLY A 48 -8.51 -10.49 10.79
N LEU A 49 -9.42 -9.52 10.83
CA LEU A 49 -10.41 -9.39 11.89
C LEU A 49 -11.60 -10.33 11.68
N ALA A 50 -12.12 -10.43 10.46
CA ALA A 50 -13.22 -11.32 10.10
C ALA A 50 -12.96 -12.76 10.58
N LYS A 51 -11.72 -13.23 10.40
CA LYS A 51 -11.28 -14.57 10.79
C LYS A 51 -11.52 -14.90 12.26
N LEU A 52 -11.55 -13.88 13.14
CA LEU A 52 -11.72 -14.11 14.58
C LEU A 52 -13.05 -14.80 14.91
N GLN A 53 -14.05 -14.69 14.02
CA GLN A 53 -15.35 -15.36 14.10
C GLN A 53 -15.55 -16.33 12.92
N MET A 54 -15.17 -15.92 11.71
CA MET A 54 -15.45 -16.65 10.46
C MET A 54 -14.89 -18.08 10.44
N LEU A 55 -13.72 -18.33 11.05
CA LEU A 55 -13.13 -19.67 11.02
C LEU A 55 -13.93 -20.67 11.83
N ASP A 56 -14.46 -20.25 12.98
CA ASP A 56 -15.28 -21.09 13.83
C ASP A 56 -16.66 -21.33 13.19
N ASP A 57 -17.27 -20.28 12.63
CA ASP A 57 -18.58 -20.34 11.95
C ASP A 57 -18.56 -21.25 10.71
N LEU A 58 -17.47 -21.24 9.94
CA LEU A 58 -17.33 -22.01 8.69
C LEU A 58 -16.51 -23.30 8.85
N HIS A 59 -16.00 -23.57 10.05
CA HIS A 59 -15.09 -24.67 10.35
C HIS A 59 -13.84 -24.70 9.44
N PHE A 60 -13.26 -23.53 9.19
CA PHE A 60 -12.04 -23.40 8.38
C PHE A 60 -10.79 -23.51 9.26
N SER A 61 -9.74 -24.14 8.74
CA SER A 61 -8.43 -24.15 9.38
C SER A 61 -7.65 -22.86 9.10
N GLU A 62 -6.55 -22.63 9.83
CA GLU A 62 -5.67 -21.47 9.60
C GLU A 62 -4.97 -21.56 8.24
N THR A 63 -4.72 -22.77 7.73
CA THR A 63 -4.22 -23.02 6.37
C THR A 63 -5.23 -22.63 5.29
N VAL A 64 -6.52 -22.95 5.50
CA VAL A 64 -7.59 -22.52 4.57
C VAL A 64 -7.66 -21.00 4.52
N TYR A 65 -7.67 -20.34 5.69
CA TYR A 65 -7.58 -18.90 5.76
C TYR A 65 -6.35 -18.34 5.04
N GLY A 66 -5.17 -18.86 5.35
CA GLY A 66 -3.89 -18.40 4.82
C GLY A 66 -3.79 -18.54 3.30
N LEU A 67 -4.25 -19.67 2.75
CA LEU A 67 -4.30 -19.87 1.30
C LEU A 67 -5.27 -18.90 0.63
N GLY A 68 -6.47 -18.72 1.17
CA GLY A 68 -7.44 -17.78 0.61
C GLY A 68 -6.95 -16.33 0.70
N ALA A 69 -6.41 -15.89 1.84
CA ALA A 69 -5.79 -14.58 1.97
C ALA A 69 -4.62 -14.40 0.98
N GLY A 70 -3.85 -15.45 0.72
CA GLY A 70 -2.77 -15.45 -0.27
C GLY A 70 -3.25 -15.36 -1.70
N LEU A 71 -4.33 -16.05 -2.08
CA LEU A 71 -4.85 -16.07 -3.45
C LEU A 71 -5.23 -14.68 -3.98
N PHE A 72 -5.53 -13.73 -3.09
CA PHE A 72 -5.64 -12.32 -3.42
C PHE A 72 -4.39 -11.80 -4.16
N PHE A 73 -3.19 -12.07 -3.63
CA PHE A 73 -1.93 -11.62 -4.25
C PHE A 73 -1.69 -12.28 -5.59
N VAL A 74 -2.10 -13.55 -5.75
CA VAL A 74 -1.99 -14.26 -7.04
C VAL A 74 -2.85 -13.57 -8.09
N GLY A 75 -4.13 -13.29 -7.79
CA GLY A 75 -5.01 -12.54 -8.67
C GLY A 75 -4.47 -11.15 -8.97
N TYR A 76 -3.96 -10.45 -7.96
CA TYR A 76 -3.39 -9.11 -8.11
C TYR A 76 -2.19 -9.12 -9.08
N ILE A 77 -1.20 -9.98 -8.86
CA ILE A 77 0.02 -10.05 -9.69
C ILE A 77 -0.32 -10.41 -11.14
N LEU A 78 -1.18 -11.41 -11.37
CA LEU A 78 -1.52 -11.87 -12.72
C LEU A 78 -2.24 -10.80 -13.54
N PHE A 79 -3.06 -9.97 -12.90
CA PHE A 79 -3.89 -8.97 -13.58
C PHE A 79 -3.36 -7.54 -13.48
N GLU A 80 -2.30 -7.26 -12.72
CA GLU A 80 -1.75 -5.90 -12.57
C GLU A 80 -1.26 -5.33 -13.91
N VAL A 81 -0.49 -6.09 -14.67
CA VAL A 81 0.01 -5.66 -16.00
C VAL A 81 -1.13 -5.54 -17.02
N PRO A 82 -1.98 -6.57 -17.22
CA PRO A 82 -3.14 -6.45 -18.11
C PRO A 82 -4.06 -5.28 -17.77
N SER A 83 -4.36 -5.08 -16.48
CA SER A 83 -5.24 -4.00 -16.02
C SER A 83 -4.69 -2.63 -16.39
N ASN A 84 -3.38 -2.40 -16.22
CA ASN A 84 -2.75 -1.13 -16.60
C ASN A 84 -2.74 -0.87 -18.10
N LEU A 85 -2.56 -1.92 -18.91
CA LEU A 85 -2.65 -1.79 -20.38
C LEU A 85 -4.05 -1.36 -20.82
N VAL A 86 -5.10 -1.89 -20.18
CA VAL A 86 -6.47 -1.46 -20.47
C VAL A 86 -6.70 -0.04 -19.96
N LEU A 87 -6.21 0.30 -18.77
CA LEU A 87 -6.32 1.65 -18.20
C LEU A 87 -5.77 2.72 -19.15
N GLN A 88 -4.63 2.47 -19.79
CA GLN A 88 -4.05 3.39 -20.78
C GLN A 88 -4.95 3.58 -22.02
N LYS A 89 -5.69 2.54 -22.42
CA LYS A 89 -6.57 2.58 -23.61
C LYS A 89 -7.92 3.24 -23.32
N VAL A 90 -8.53 2.93 -22.18
CA VAL A 90 -9.89 3.37 -21.85
C VAL A 90 -9.92 4.64 -20.99
N GLY A 91 -8.77 5.04 -20.44
CA GLY A 91 -8.63 6.19 -19.57
C GLY A 91 -8.79 5.85 -18.08
N ALA A 92 -8.00 6.54 -17.26
CA ALA A 92 -7.93 6.32 -15.81
C ALA A 92 -9.28 6.51 -15.11
N ARG A 93 -10.08 7.52 -15.49
CA ARG A 93 -11.37 7.80 -14.88
C ARG A 93 -12.31 6.60 -14.90
N ILE A 94 -12.52 6.02 -16.08
CA ILE A 94 -13.47 4.91 -16.27
C ILE A 94 -12.91 3.63 -15.63
N TRP A 95 -11.61 3.39 -15.81
CA TRP A 95 -11.01 2.15 -15.32
C TRP A 95 -10.87 2.11 -13.79
N ILE A 96 -10.45 3.21 -13.16
CA ILE A 96 -10.38 3.31 -11.69
C ILE A 96 -11.79 3.14 -11.10
N ALA A 97 -12.81 3.78 -11.68
CA ALA A 97 -14.19 3.61 -11.22
C ALA A 97 -14.63 2.14 -11.28
N ARG A 98 -14.37 1.47 -12.42
CA ARG A 98 -14.67 0.05 -12.61
C ARG A 98 -13.96 -0.81 -11.57
N ILE A 99 -12.65 -0.61 -11.36
CA ILE A 99 -11.87 -1.33 -10.35
C ILE A 99 -12.54 -1.19 -8.97
N MET A 100 -12.81 0.04 -8.53
CA MET A 100 -13.42 0.30 -7.22
C MET A 100 -14.79 -0.35 -7.04
N VAL A 101 -15.68 -0.20 -8.02
CA VAL A 101 -17.02 -0.79 -7.95
C VAL A 101 -16.94 -2.31 -7.97
N THR A 102 -16.15 -2.90 -8.88
CA THR A 102 -16.06 -4.36 -8.99
C THR A 102 -15.37 -5.00 -7.79
N TRP A 103 -14.28 -4.42 -7.27
CA TRP A 103 -13.67 -4.93 -6.04
C TRP A 103 -14.64 -4.76 -4.86
N GLY A 104 -15.29 -3.60 -4.70
CA GLY A 104 -16.18 -3.36 -3.56
C GLY A 104 -17.34 -4.36 -3.53
N LEU A 105 -17.95 -4.64 -4.69
CA LEU A 105 -18.99 -5.67 -4.80
C LEU A 105 -18.47 -7.08 -4.43
N LEU A 106 -17.26 -7.44 -4.86
CA LEU A 106 -16.64 -8.72 -4.50
C LEU A 106 -16.26 -8.80 -3.01
N SER A 107 -15.79 -7.69 -2.42
CA SER A 107 -15.51 -7.58 -0.99
C SER A 107 -16.80 -7.85 -0.20
N GLY A 108 -17.89 -7.14 -0.53
CA GLY A 108 -19.19 -7.32 0.11
C GLY A 108 -19.76 -8.73 -0.09
N ALA A 109 -19.60 -9.32 -1.27
CA ALA A 109 -20.05 -10.69 -1.56
C ALA A 109 -19.36 -11.76 -0.69
N THR A 110 -18.21 -11.44 -0.06
CA THR A 110 -17.52 -12.34 0.88
C THR A 110 -18.40 -12.73 2.06
N MET A 111 -19.39 -11.91 2.43
CA MET A 111 -20.35 -12.23 3.49
C MET A 111 -21.15 -13.53 3.24
N PHE A 112 -21.27 -13.96 1.97
CA PHE A 112 -22.04 -15.16 1.57
C PHE A 112 -21.18 -16.42 1.41
N VAL A 113 -19.91 -16.37 1.79
CA VAL A 113 -19.01 -17.52 1.73
C VAL A 113 -19.43 -18.56 2.76
N ASN A 114 -19.57 -19.80 2.31
CA ASN A 114 -19.87 -20.96 3.15
C ASN A 114 -18.85 -22.10 2.98
N THR A 115 -18.04 -22.10 1.91
CA THR A 115 -17.08 -23.18 1.63
C THR A 115 -15.68 -22.65 1.32
N PRO A 116 -14.62 -23.46 1.54
CA PRO A 116 -13.24 -23.04 1.23
C PRO A 116 -13.08 -22.63 -0.23
N THR A 117 -13.71 -23.35 -1.17
CA THR A 117 -13.65 -23.03 -2.60
C THR A 117 -14.28 -21.68 -2.91
N GLN A 118 -15.44 -21.35 -2.31
CA GLN A 118 -16.05 -20.03 -2.48
C GLN A 118 -15.14 -18.92 -1.95
N PHE A 119 -14.52 -19.15 -0.79
CA PHE A 119 -13.55 -18.22 -0.20
C PHE A 119 -12.35 -18.00 -1.14
N TYR A 120 -11.77 -19.07 -1.68
CA TYR A 120 -10.63 -19.02 -2.59
C TYR A 120 -10.94 -18.28 -3.89
N VAL A 121 -12.07 -18.61 -4.51
CA VAL A 121 -12.51 -17.97 -5.76
C VAL A 121 -12.76 -16.49 -5.54
N LEU A 122 -13.50 -16.10 -4.50
CA LEU A 122 -13.76 -14.69 -4.22
C LEU A 122 -12.48 -13.93 -3.89
N ARG A 123 -11.55 -14.52 -3.12
CA ARG A 123 -10.26 -13.89 -2.83
C ARG A 123 -9.41 -13.67 -4.07
N PHE A 124 -9.35 -14.66 -4.96
CA PHE A 124 -8.66 -14.52 -6.24
C PHE A 124 -9.29 -13.44 -7.11
N LEU A 125 -10.62 -13.44 -7.26
CA LEU A 125 -11.35 -12.46 -8.04
C LEU A 125 -11.21 -11.05 -7.46
N LEU A 126 -11.22 -10.91 -6.14
CA LEU A 126 -10.99 -9.65 -5.45
C LEU A 126 -9.61 -9.08 -5.80
N GLY A 127 -8.57 -9.92 -5.72
CA GLY A 127 -7.22 -9.54 -6.15
C GLY A 127 -7.15 -9.13 -7.62
N ALA A 128 -7.80 -9.90 -8.51
CA ALA A 128 -7.85 -9.59 -9.93
C ALA A 128 -8.64 -8.30 -10.24
N ALA A 129 -9.69 -8.01 -9.47
CA ALA A 129 -10.51 -6.81 -9.61
C ALA A 129 -9.79 -5.55 -9.11
N GLU A 130 -9.08 -5.65 -7.99
CA GLU A 130 -8.30 -4.55 -7.39
C GLU A 130 -7.01 -4.25 -8.16
N ALA A 131 -6.51 -5.24 -8.92
CA ALA A 131 -5.30 -5.11 -9.72
C ALA A 131 -5.33 -3.86 -10.62
N GLY A 132 -4.28 -3.04 -10.51
CA GLY A 132 -4.12 -1.81 -11.30
C GLY A 132 -4.71 -0.55 -10.67
N PHE A 133 -5.34 -0.61 -9.48
CA PHE A 133 -5.78 0.61 -8.77
C PHE A 133 -4.59 1.54 -8.50
N LEU A 134 -3.57 1.05 -7.77
CA LEU A 134 -2.44 1.87 -7.35
C LEU A 134 -1.61 2.38 -8.54
N PRO A 135 -1.15 1.54 -9.48
CA PRO A 135 -0.49 2.03 -10.69
C PRO A 135 -1.38 2.96 -11.54
N GLY A 136 -2.70 2.75 -11.55
CA GLY A 136 -3.66 3.60 -12.23
C GLY A 136 -3.75 5.01 -11.65
N VAL A 137 -3.77 5.13 -10.31
CA VAL A 137 -3.69 6.42 -9.63
C VAL A 137 -2.34 7.09 -9.91
N LEU A 138 -1.23 6.33 -9.85
CA LEU A 138 0.10 6.87 -10.14
C LEU A 138 0.18 7.41 -11.57
N LEU A 139 -0.35 6.68 -12.57
CA LEU A 139 -0.45 7.15 -13.95
C LEU A 139 -1.31 8.40 -14.03
N TYR A 140 -2.48 8.41 -13.41
CA TYR A 140 -3.36 9.57 -13.43
C TYR A 140 -2.66 10.81 -12.89
N LEU A 141 -1.90 10.71 -11.80
CA LEU A 141 -1.13 11.82 -11.23
C LEU A 141 -0.07 12.39 -12.22
N THR A 142 0.42 11.59 -13.17
CA THR A 142 1.33 12.10 -14.22
C THR A 142 0.65 13.11 -15.15
N TYR A 143 -0.68 13.05 -15.28
CA TYR A 143 -1.45 13.99 -16.10
C TYR A 143 -1.63 15.36 -15.45
N TRP A 144 -1.22 15.51 -14.19
CA TRP A 144 -1.43 16.72 -13.39
C TRP A 144 -0.15 17.31 -12.84
N PHE A 145 0.86 16.46 -12.57
CA PHE A 145 2.06 16.85 -11.85
C PHE A 145 3.33 16.54 -12.66
N PRO A 146 4.19 17.55 -12.91
CA PRO A 146 5.50 17.33 -13.51
C PRO A 146 6.39 16.52 -12.56
N THR A 147 7.42 15.89 -13.13
CA THR A 147 8.25 14.88 -12.45
C THR A 147 8.87 15.42 -11.15
N HIS A 148 9.36 16.66 -11.14
CA HIS A 148 9.97 17.29 -9.96
C HIS A 148 9.01 17.53 -8.76
N LYS A 149 7.70 17.55 -8.98
CA LYS A 149 6.68 17.65 -7.91
C LYS A 149 6.07 16.30 -7.54
N ARG A 150 6.11 15.33 -8.46
CA ARG A 150 5.36 14.08 -8.39
C ARG A 150 5.71 13.24 -7.15
N SER A 151 6.98 13.14 -6.79
CA SER A 151 7.41 12.31 -5.64
C SER A 151 6.76 12.73 -4.32
N LYS A 152 6.63 14.04 -4.07
CA LYS A 152 5.95 14.56 -2.87
C LYS A 152 4.46 14.24 -2.86
N ILE A 153 3.82 14.31 -4.03
CA ILE A 153 2.40 14.02 -4.18
C ILE A 153 2.12 12.53 -3.98
N ILE A 154 2.96 11.66 -4.53
CA ILE A 154 2.89 10.21 -4.31
C ILE A 154 3.07 9.90 -2.82
N ALA A 155 4.04 10.53 -2.16
CA ALA A 155 4.24 10.34 -0.72
C ALA A 155 2.99 10.72 0.09
N LEU A 156 2.33 11.84 -0.23
CA LEU A 156 1.08 12.24 0.42
C LEU A 156 -0.04 11.22 0.21
N PHE A 157 -0.18 10.68 -1.00
CA PHE A 157 -1.14 9.62 -1.32
C PHE A 157 -0.85 8.32 -0.53
N MET A 158 0.41 7.92 -0.44
CA MET A 158 0.81 6.68 0.24
C MET A 158 0.63 6.72 1.76
N MET A 159 0.48 7.90 2.37
CA MET A 159 0.09 8.01 3.79
C MET A 159 -1.25 7.35 4.09
N GLY A 160 -2.10 7.12 3.08
CA GLY A 160 -3.36 6.39 3.25
C GLY A 160 -3.19 4.96 3.79
N LEU A 161 -2.08 4.29 3.50
CA LEU A 161 -1.83 2.89 3.88
C LEU A 161 -1.77 2.69 5.41
N PRO A 162 -0.88 3.36 6.15
CA PRO A 162 -0.84 3.17 7.61
C PRO A 162 -2.05 3.81 8.32
N LEU A 163 -2.66 4.86 7.73
CA LEU A 163 -3.90 5.44 8.24
C LEU A 163 -5.07 4.44 8.13
N ALA A 164 -5.13 3.65 7.04
CA ALA A 164 -6.16 2.64 6.85
C ALA A 164 -6.13 1.59 7.94
N SER A 165 -4.97 1.07 8.32
CA SER A 165 -4.88 0.10 9.41
C SER A 165 -5.15 0.72 10.78
N MET A 166 -4.71 1.95 11.00
CA MET A 166 -4.94 2.69 12.25
C MET A 166 -6.43 2.99 12.49
N ILE A 167 -7.15 3.39 11.44
CA ILE A 167 -8.57 3.78 11.52
C ILE A 167 -9.50 2.58 11.29
N GLY A 168 -9.13 1.71 10.34
CA GLY A 168 -9.92 0.55 9.92
C GLY A 168 -10.06 -0.47 11.03
N SER A 169 -8.99 -0.83 11.75
CA SER A 169 -9.06 -1.91 12.75
C SER A 169 -10.10 -1.64 13.86
N PRO A 170 -10.18 -0.43 14.46
CA PRO A 170 -11.25 -0.09 15.40
C PRO A 170 -12.65 -0.10 14.77
N ILE A 171 -12.79 0.41 13.54
CA ILE A 171 -14.08 0.43 12.82
C ILE A 171 -14.56 -1.00 12.56
N SER A 172 -13.68 -1.86 12.06
CA SER A 172 -13.95 -3.27 11.82
C SER A 172 -14.37 -3.99 13.11
N GLY A 173 -13.62 -3.79 14.20
CA GLY A 173 -13.95 -4.36 15.52
C GLY A 173 -15.28 -3.85 16.07
N TRP A 174 -15.59 -2.56 15.86
CA TRP A 174 -16.88 -1.98 16.21
C TRP A 174 -18.03 -2.59 15.39
N ILE A 175 -17.88 -2.71 14.07
CA ILE A 175 -18.89 -3.32 13.20
C ILE A 175 -19.18 -4.76 13.65
N MET A 176 -18.14 -5.57 13.83
CA MET A 176 -18.27 -6.96 14.27
C MET A 176 -18.92 -7.11 15.65
N THR A 177 -18.83 -6.09 16.51
CA THR A 177 -19.42 -6.11 17.84
C THR A 177 -20.86 -5.57 17.84
N ALA A 178 -21.11 -4.45 17.15
CA ALA A 178 -22.38 -3.74 17.17
C ALA A 178 -23.45 -4.40 16.28
N PHE A 179 -23.05 -5.08 15.21
CA PHE A 179 -23.97 -5.69 14.24
C PHE A 179 -24.06 -7.22 14.36
N ALA A 180 -23.33 -7.84 15.29
CA ALA A 180 -23.39 -9.28 15.51
C ALA A 180 -24.82 -9.76 15.82
N GLY A 181 -25.31 -10.74 15.05
CA GLY A 181 -26.65 -11.31 15.19
C GLY A 181 -27.77 -10.46 14.58
N MET A 182 -27.47 -9.24 14.09
CA MET A 182 -28.47 -8.38 13.47
C MET A 182 -28.97 -9.01 12.17
N HIS A 183 -30.29 -9.14 12.02
CA HIS A 183 -30.93 -9.86 10.92
C HIS A 183 -30.47 -11.32 10.73
N GLY A 184 -29.94 -11.96 11.78
CA GLY A 184 -29.48 -13.36 11.74
C GLY A 184 -28.08 -13.56 11.14
N TRP A 185 -27.36 -12.49 10.83
CA TRP A 185 -26.00 -12.56 10.28
C TRP A 185 -24.93 -12.36 11.37
N ALA A 186 -23.80 -13.03 11.19
CA ALA A 186 -22.64 -12.90 12.07
C ALA A 186 -21.94 -11.54 11.91
N GLY A 187 -21.15 -11.14 12.92
CA GLY A 187 -20.43 -9.86 12.91
C GLY A 187 -19.45 -9.74 11.73
N TRP A 188 -18.77 -10.83 11.37
CA TRP A 188 -17.84 -10.87 10.23
C TRP A 188 -18.55 -10.70 8.87
N GLN A 189 -19.83 -11.08 8.76
CA GLN A 189 -20.61 -10.90 7.54
C GLN A 189 -20.99 -9.43 7.35
N TRP A 190 -21.43 -8.78 8.43
CA TRP A 190 -21.67 -7.34 8.45
C TRP A 190 -20.39 -6.53 8.20
N LEU A 191 -19.25 -7.00 8.69
CA LEU A 191 -17.95 -6.40 8.40
C LEU A 191 -17.72 -6.27 6.89
N PHE A 192 -17.76 -7.39 6.15
CA PHE A 192 -17.55 -7.36 4.70
C PHE A 192 -18.58 -6.50 3.97
N PHE A 193 -19.85 -6.58 4.37
CA PHE A 193 -20.91 -5.82 3.72
C PHE A 193 -20.76 -4.30 3.92
N LEU A 194 -20.61 -3.85 5.18
CA LEU A 194 -20.60 -2.43 5.50
C LEU A 194 -19.31 -1.74 5.06
N GLU A 195 -18.18 -2.43 5.10
CA GLU A 195 -16.89 -1.88 4.66
C GLU A 195 -16.77 -1.77 3.14
N ALA A 196 -17.48 -2.63 2.40
CA ALA A 196 -17.56 -2.55 0.94
C ALA A 196 -18.35 -1.35 0.42
N ILE A 197 -19.32 -0.83 1.20
CA ILE A 197 -20.19 0.28 0.78
C ILE A 197 -19.36 1.54 0.43
N PRO A 198 -18.46 2.05 1.32
CA PRO A 198 -17.58 3.16 0.99
C PRO A 198 -16.80 2.96 -0.31
N SER A 199 -16.26 1.75 -0.56
CA SER A 199 -15.49 1.43 -1.75
C SER A 199 -16.32 1.54 -3.04
N VAL A 200 -17.53 0.99 -3.03
CA VAL A 200 -18.47 1.10 -4.16
C VAL A 200 -18.88 2.56 -4.39
N LEU A 201 -19.23 3.28 -3.31
CA LEU A 201 -19.64 4.69 -3.40
C LEU A 201 -18.50 5.57 -3.92
N LEU A 202 -17.28 5.40 -3.41
CA LEU A 202 -16.10 6.10 -3.89
C LEU A 202 -15.80 5.76 -5.36
N GLY A 203 -16.01 4.51 -5.79
CA GLY A 203 -15.89 4.11 -7.19
C GLY A 203 -16.90 4.80 -8.11
N VAL A 204 -18.16 4.92 -7.69
CA VAL A 204 -19.17 5.71 -8.39
C VAL A 204 -18.79 7.18 -8.39
N MET A 205 -18.31 7.72 -7.27
CA MET A 205 -17.83 9.10 -7.17
C MET A 205 -16.63 9.35 -8.09
N VAL A 206 -15.68 8.42 -8.23
CA VAL A 206 -14.56 8.52 -9.18
C VAL A 206 -15.09 8.78 -10.59
N PHE A 207 -16.13 8.04 -11.01
CA PHE A 207 -16.72 8.21 -12.32
C PHE A 207 -17.28 9.62 -12.54
N PHE A 208 -17.85 10.28 -11.53
CA PHE A 208 -18.42 11.63 -11.67
C PHE A 208 -17.44 12.77 -11.33
N TYR A 209 -16.50 12.51 -10.42
CA TYR A 209 -15.63 13.52 -9.83
C TYR A 209 -14.32 13.71 -10.59
N LEU A 210 -13.73 12.64 -11.14
CA LEU A 210 -12.44 12.71 -11.81
C LEU A 210 -12.59 13.15 -13.28
N PRO A 211 -11.96 14.26 -13.70
CA PRO A 211 -11.81 14.57 -15.13
C PRO A 211 -10.82 13.60 -15.80
N ASN A 212 -10.86 13.45 -17.14
CA ASN A 212 -9.88 12.59 -17.82
C ASN A 212 -8.48 13.23 -17.92
N GLY A 213 -8.40 14.55 -17.77
CA GLY A 213 -7.15 15.31 -17.79
C GLY A 213 -7.40 16.80 -17.57
N ILE A 214 -6.35 17.61 -17.73
CA ILE A 214 -6.40 19.06 -17.48
C ILE A 214 -7.45 19.77 -18.35
N LYS A 215 -7.61 19.37 -19.61
CA LYS A 215 -8.57 19.99 -20.54
C LYS A 215 -10.01 19.87 -20.06
N ASP A 216 -10.38 18.70 -19.54
CA ASP A 216 -11.73 18.37 -19.06
C ASP A 216 -12.04 18.91 -17.65
N ALA A 217 -11.05 19.51 -16.99
CA ALA A 217 -11.18 20.00 -15.62
C ALA A 217 -12.12 21.23 -15.55
N LYS A 218 -13.36 21.06 -15.08
CA LYS A 218 -14.33 22.16 -15.00
C LYS A 218 -14.04 23.21 -13.92
N TRP A 219 -13.19 22.88 -12.96
CA TRP A 219 -12.85 23.74 -11.80
C TRP A 219 -11.56 24.55 -11.99
N LEU A 220 -10.91 24.40 -13.15
CA LEU A 220 -9.72 25.16 -13.53
C LEU A 220 -10.09 26.26 -14.54
N GLU A 221 -9.54 27.45 -14.33
CA GLU A 221 -9.62 28.57 -15.28
C GLU A 221 -8.79 28.27 -16.54
N ALA A 222 -9.12 28.95 -17.65
CA ALA A 222 -8.45 28.73 -18.94
C ALA A 222 -6.93 28.97 -18.86
N ASP A 223 -6.49 30.01 -18.14
CA ASP A 223 -5.07 30.29 -17.93
C ASP A 223 -4.38 29.24 -17.06
N GLU A 224 -5.05 28.75 -16.01
CA GLU A 224 -4.51 27.69 -15.15
C GLU A 224 -4.28 26.40 -15.95
N LYS A 225 -5.24 26.02 -16.82
CA LYS A 225 -5.12 24.87 -17.72
C LYS A 225 -3.93 25.01 -18.66
N ARG A 226 -3.76 26.17 -19.28
CA ARG A 226 -2.66 26.46 -20.20
C ARG A 226 -1.30 26.36 -19.51
N ILE A 227 -1.19 26.90 -18.29
CA ILE A 227 0.04 26.83 -17.49
C ILE A 227 0.37 25.38 -17.12
N LEU A 228 -0.60 24.60 -16.61
CA LEU A 228 -0.38 23.20 -16.25
C LEU A 228 0.03 22.36 -17.47
N GLN A 229 -0.65 22.53 -18.60
CA GLN A 229 -0.35 21.77 -19.81
C GLN A 229 1.06 22.09 -20.34
N ARG A 230 1.44 23.37 -20.40
CA ARG A 230 2.80 23.79 -20.81
C ARG A 230 3.88 23.18 -19.92
N ASN A 231 3.64 23.15 -18.59
CA ASN A 231 4.60 22.60 -17.64
C ASN A 231 4.82 21.09 -17.85
N LEU A 232 3.77 20.34 -18.20
CA LEU A 232 3.89 18.92 -18.52
C LEU A 232 4.57 18.67 -19.87
N GLU A 233 4.26 19.45 -20.90
CA GLU A 233 4.89 19.32 -22.22
C GLU A 233 6.40 19.59 -22.15
N THR A 234 6.81 20.54 -21.31
CA THR A 234 8.24 20.83 -21.07
C THR A 234 8.96 19.69 -20.35
N ASP A 235 8.25 18.96 -19.47
CA ASP A 235 8.80 17.87 -18.65
C ASP A 235 9.07 16.60 -19.48
N VAL A 236 8.21 16.30 -20.47
CA VAL A 236 8.35 15.12 -21.36
C VAL A 236 9.58 15.18 -22.25
N LEU A 237 10.01 16.38 -22.67
CA LEU A 237 11.15 16.57 -23.58
C LEU A 237 12.52 16.26 -22.93
N VAL A 238 12.58 16.06 -21.61
CA VAL A 238 13.81 15.84 -20.84
C VAL A 238 14.10 14.33 -20.62
N GLU A 239 13.15 13.42 -20.91
CA GLU A 239 13.38 11.98 -20.71
C GLU A 239 14.26 11.35 -21.80
N SER A 240 15.48 10.96 -21.43
CA SER A 240 16.38 10.17 -22.28
C SER A 240 16.04 8.67 -22.21
N SER A 241 15.89 8.03 -23.37
CA SER A 241 15.61 6.59 -23.49
C SER A 241 16.85 5.76 -23.10
N HIS A 242 16.75 5.00 -22.01
CA HIS A 242 17.69 3.93 -21.67
C HIS A 242 17.09 2.53 -21.95
N SER A 243 17.96 1.55 -22.20
CA SER A 243 17.56 0.21 -22.64
C SER A 243 16.87 -0.58 -21.52
N LEU A 244 15.66 -1.09 -21.79
CA LEU A 244 14.87 -1.97 -20.90
C LEU A 244 15.66 -3.22 -20.45
N LYS A 245 16.54 -3.74 -21.30
CA LYS A 245 17.33 -4.95 -21.02
C LYS A 245 18.29 -4.76 -19.85
N ALA A 246 18.80 -3.54 -19.65
CA ALA A 246 19.73 -3.22 -18.57
C ALA A 246 19.10 -3.42 -17.18
N ALA A 247 17.80 -3.16 -17.05
CA ALA A 247 17.06 -3.32 -15.80
C ALA A 247 17.00 -4.77 -15.32
N PHE A 248 16.82 -5.73 -16.24
CA PHE A 248 16.73 -7.16 -15.91
C PHE A 248 18.08 -7.79 -15.55
N THR A 249 19.18 -7.21 -16.05
CA THR A 249 20.54 -7.72 -15.80
C THR A 249 21.21 -7.13 -14.56
N ASP A 250 20.66 -6.05 -13.99
CA ASP A 250 21.25 -5.38 -12.83
C ASP A 250 20.95 -6.13 -11.53
N LYS A 251 21.99 -6.70 -10.91
CA LYS A 251 21.89 -7.42 -9.63
C LYS A 251 21.26 -6.59 -8.51
N ARG A 252 21.41 -5.26 -8.54
CA ARG A 252 20.84 -4.36 -7.52
C ARG A 252 19.32 -4.33 -7.59
N VAL A 253 18.73 -4.47 -8.77
CA VAL A 253 17.28 -4.55 -8.95
C VAL A 253 16.71 -5.80 -8.29
N TRP A 254 17.39 -6.94 -8.46
CA TRP A 254 17.02 -8.20 -7.80
C TRP A 254 17.16 -8.11 -6.28
N MET A 255 18.24 -7.49 -5.79
CA MET A 255 18.41 -7.25 -4.36
C MET A 255 17.31 -6.35 -3.80
N LEU A 256 16.91 -5.28 -4.51
CA LEU A 256 15.78 -4.44 -4.11
C LEU A 256 14.49 -5.25 -4.01
N GLY A 257 14.18 -6.07 -5.03
CA GLY A 257 12.98 -6.92 -5.01
C GLY A 257 12.97 -7.91 -3.85
N LEU A 258 14.11 -8.53 -3.53
CA LEU A 258 14.26 -9.44 -2.39
C LEU A 258 14.14 -8.73 -1.03
N ILE A 259 14.72 -7.53 -0.89
CA ILE A 259 14.58 -6.70 0.32
C ILE A 259 13.09 -6.35 0.51
N ASP A 260 12.45 -5.82 -0.53
CA ASP A 260 11.05 -5.40 -0.48
C ASP A 260 10.11 -6.59 -0.22
N MET A 261 10.40 -7.77 -0.79
CA MET A 261 9.70 -9.01 -0.49
C MET A 261 9.76 -9.35 1.00
N CYS A 262 10.94 -9.27 1.62
CA CYS A 262 11.10 -9.54 3.05
C CYS A 262 10.34 -8.53 3.92
N LEU A 263 10.39 -7.24 3.55
CA LEU A 263 9.65 -6.16 4.25
C LEU A 263 8.13 -6.34 4.11
N LEU A 264 7.63 -6.65 2.92
CA LEU A 264 6.22 -6.94 2.68
C LEU A 264 5.78 -8.23 3.40
N MET A 265 6.62 -9.26 3.47
CA MET A 265 6.30 -10.46 4.24
C MET A 265 6.05 -10.13 5.71
N GLY A 266 6.93 -9.34 6.33
CA GLY A 266 6.74 -8.87 7.71
C GLY A 266 5.49 -8.00 7.85
N THR A 267 5.28 -7.07 6.92
CA THR A 267 4.14 -6.14 6.93
C THR A 267 2.80 -6.87 6.84
N TYR A 268 2.66 -7.80 5.88
CA TYR A 268 1.44 -8.55 5.68
C TYR A 268 1.24 -9.60 6.78
N SER A 269 2.30 -10.23 7.29
CA SER A 269 2.19 -11.08 8.47
C SER A 269 1.54 -10.31 9.63
N ILE A 270 2.05 -9.12 9.91
CA ILE A 270 1.47 -8.26 10.94
C ILE A 270 0.03 -7.89 10.58
N GLY A 271 -0.22 -7.37 9.38
CA GLY A 271 -1.54 -6.90 8.97
C GLY A 271 -2.64 -7.97 9.03
N PHE A 272 -2.34 -9.20 8.59
CA PHE A 272 -3.35 -10.28 8.52
C PHE A 272 -3.47 -11.12 9.80
N TRP A 273 -2.49 -11.07 10.70
CA TRP A 273 -2.44 -11.98 11.85
C TRP A 273 -2.32 -11.29 13.21
N MET A 274 -1.98 -10.00 13.26
CA MET A 274 -1.94 -9.23 14.50
C MET A 274 -3.23 -9.33 15.31
N PRO A 275 -4.44 -9.23 14.73
CA PRO A 275 -5.67 -9.40 15.50
C PRO A 275 -5.77 -10.75 16.19
N THR A 276 -5.34 -11.81 15.50
CA THR A 276 -5.32 -13.17 16.03
C THR A 276 -4.30 -13.31 17.16
N ILE A 277 -3.10 -12.74 17.00
CA ILE A 277 -2.05 -12.78 18.04
C ILE A 277 -2.53 -12.04 19.30
N ILE A 278 -3.25 -10.92 19.15
CA ILE A 278 -3.84 -10.19 20.28
C ILE A 278 -4.96 -11.00 20.93
N ARG A 279 -5.85 -11.63 20.15
CA ARG A 279 -6.88 -12.54 20.68
C ARG A 279 -6.25 -13.67 21.50
N ASP A 280 -5.25 -14.33 20.92
CA ASP A 280 -4.56 -15.47 21.53
C ASP A 280 -3.79 -15.05 22.82
N SER A 281 -3.55 -13.75 23.04
CA SER A 281 -3.03 -13.21 24.31
C SER A 281 -4.07 -13.06 25.44
N GLY A 282 -5.35 -13.34 25.17
CA GLY A 282 -6.43 -13.33 26.16
C GLY A 282 -7.54 -12.29 25.95
N VAL A 283 -7.55 -11.56 24.82
CA VAL A 283 -8.57 -10.54 24.54
C VAL A 283 -9.71 -11.16 23.73
N ALA A 284 -10.94 -11.15 24.25
CA ALA A 284 -12.09 -11.76 23.58
C ALA A 284 -12.89 -10.80 22.68
N SER A 285 -12.98 -9.52 23.04
CA SER A 285 -13.83 -8.56 22.32
C SER A 285 -13.22 -8.12 20.98
N PRO A 286 -13.92 -8.26 19.84
CA PRO A 286 -13.44 -7.77 18.54
C PRO A 286 -13.12 -6.28 18.55
N LEU A 287 -13.92 -5.47 19.24
CA LEU A 287 -13.67 -4.03 19.39
C LEU A 287 -12.36 -3.77 20.14
N GLN A 288 -12.12 -4.46 21.25
CA GLN A 288 -10.86 -4.30 22.00
C GLN A 288 -9.66 -4.74 21.17
N ILE A 289 -9.77 -5.85 20.44
CA ILE A 289 -8.72 -6.30 19.52
C ILE A 289 -8.45 -5.22 18.46
N GLY A 290 -9.49 -4.67 17.82
CA GLY A 290 -9.37 -3.61 16.83
C GLY A 290 -8.69 -2.34 17.38
N LEU A 291 -9.03 -1.93 18.61
CA LEU A 291 -8.40 -0.81 19.30
C LEU A 291 -6.92 -1.07 19.61
N LEU A 292 -6.58 -2.29 20.05
CA LEU A 292 -5.20 -2.67 20.35
C LEU A 292 -4.35 -2.81 19.07
N THR A 293 -4.93 -3.29 17.96
CA THR A 293 -4.28 -3.32 16.64
C THR A 293 -3.97 -1.91 16.12
N ALA A 294 -4.78 -0.90 16.44
CA ALA A 294 -4.53 0.46 16.00
C ALA A 294 -3.25 1.07 16.61
N ILE A 295 -2.86 0.67 17.82
CA ILE A 295 -1.71 1.24 18.55
C ILE A 295 -0.39 1.02 17.78
N PRO A 296 0.01 -0.22 17.40
CA PRO A 296 1.18 -0.46 16.58
C PRO A 296 1.22 0.38 15.30
N HIS A 297 0.09 0.57 14.62
CA HIS A 297 0.04 1.36 13.38
C HIS A 297 0.20 2.86 13.64
N ALA A 298 -0.44 3.39 14.68
CA ALA A 298 -0.31 4.80 15.06
C ALA A 298 1.14 5.17 15.40
N VAL A 299 1.81 4.35 16.23
CA VAL A 299 3.21 4.56 16.60
C VAL A 299 4.14 4.40 15.39
N ALA A 300 3.85 3.43 14.52
CA ALA A 300 4.61 3.21 13.29
C ALA A 300 4.55 4.41 12.33
N VAL A 301 3.41 5.11 12.21
CA VAL A 301 3.31 6.35 11.41
C VAL A 301 4.29 7.40 11.94
N ILE A 302 4.30 7.63 13.25
CA ILE A 302 5.17 8.64 13.87
C ILE A 302 6.64 8.26 13.64
N ALA A 303 7.00 7.01 13.91
CA ALA A 303 8.37 6.53 13.72
C ALA A 303 8.82 6.60 12.25
N MET A 304 7.93 6.33 11.31
CA MET A 304 8.20 6.45 9.87
C MET A 304 8.54 7.89 9.47
N LEU A 305 7.77 8.87 9.94
CA LEU A 305 8.02 10.27 9.66
C LEU A 305 9.34 10.75 10.28
N LEU A 306 9.61 10.36 11.53
CA LEU A 306 10.85 10.72 12.24
C LEU A 306 12.09 10.08 11.60
N ASN A 307 12.03 8.78 11.28
CA ASN A 307 13.14 8.06 10.66
C ASN A 307 13.45 8.58 9.26
N GLY A 308 12.42 8.87 8.46
CA GLY A 308 12.58 9.49 7.15
C GLY A 308 13.25 10.87 7.24
N ALA A 309 12.74 11.75 8.10
CA ALA A 309 13.31 13.09 8.30
C ALA A 309 14.76 13.06 8.80
N HIS A 310 15.08 12.15 9.73
CA HIS A 310 16.44 11.98 10.25
C HIS A 310 17.39 11.38 9.19
N SER A 311 16.91 10.43 8.38
CA SER A 311 17.63 9.88 7.25
C SER A 311 17.99 10.94 6.22
N ASP A 312 17.06 11.84 5.90
CA ASP A 312 17.31 12.93 4.95
C ASP A 312 18.34 13.93 5.48
N LYS A 313 18.32 14.22 6.79
CA LYS A 313 19.27 15.12 7.45
C LYS A 313 20.69 14.56 7.50
N THR A 314 20.84 13.28 7.85
CA THR A 314 22.15 12.63 8.06
C THR A 314 22.71 11.98 6.79
N ARG A 315 21.84 11.65 5.83
CA ARG A 315 22.14 10.87 4.61
C ARG A 315 22.66 9.46 4.87
N GLU A 316 22.60 8.97 6.11
CA GLU A 316 23.04 7.63 6.51
C GLU A 316 21.96 6.57 6.28
N ARG A 317 21.39 6.55 5.06
CA ARG A 317 20.22 5.72 4.70
C ARG A 317 20.39 4.25 5.05
N ARG A 318 21.61 3.71 4.93
CA ARG A 318 21.94 2.32 5.27
C ARG A 318 21.54 1.97 6.71
N TRP A 319 21.86 2.83 7.67
CA TRP A 319 21.58 2.58 9.08
C TRP A 319 20.12 2.85 9.43
N HIS A 320 19.50 3.81 8.74
CA HIS A 320 18.06 4.09 8.84
C HIS A 320 17.17 2.99 8.25
N ILE A 321 17.77 2.03 7.53
CA ILE A 321 17.11 0.80 7.08
C ILE A 321 17.44 -0.34 8.04
N VAL A 322 18.73 -0.58 8.32
CA VAL A 322 19.17 -1.75 9.10
C VAL A 322 18.70 -1.69 10.56
N ILE A 323 18.81 -0.55 11.24
CA ILE A 323 18.46 -0.46 12.67
C ILE A 323 16.97 -0.70 12.89
N PRO A 324 16.04 -0.06 12.15
CA PRO A 324 14.62 -0.37 12.28
C PRO A 324 14.29 -1.82 11.93
N ILE A 325 14.88 -2.41 10.89
CA ILE A 325 14.64 -3.83 10.57
C ILE A 325 15.09 -4.74 11.73
N LEU A 326 16.24 -4.48 12.35
CA LEU A 326 16.71 -5.26 13.51
C LEU A 326 15.74 -5.14 14.69
N ALA A 327 15.24 -3.93 14.98
CA ALA A 327 14.19 -3.73 15.97
C ALA A 327 12.91 -4.48 15.58
N GLY A 328 12.55 -4.47 14.30
CA GLY A 328 11.42 -5.20 13.73
C GLY A 328 11.51 -6.71 13.99
N ALA A 329 12.65 -7.31 13.66
CA ALA A 329 12.95 -8.71 13.88
C ALA A 329 12.95 -9.07 15.38
N ALA A 330 13.55 -8.22 16.21
CA ALA A 330 13.54 -8.40 17.67
C ALA A 330 12.11 -8.34 18.24
N GLY A 331 11.26 -7.44 17.75
CA GLY A 331 9.85 -7.38 18.13
C GLY A 331 9.07 -8.63 17.73
N LEU A 332 9.27 -9.14 16.51
CA LEU A 332 8.62 -10.38 16.05
C LEU A 332 9.04 -11.58 16.92
N VAL A 333 10.35 -11.76 17.14
CA VAL A 333 10.86 -12.85 17.99
C VAL A 333 10.40 -12.67 19.44
N GLY A 334 10.52 -11.46 19.99
CA GLY A 334 10.12 -11.13 21.36
C GLY A 334 8.64 -11.41 21.62
N SER A 335 7.77 -11.16 20.63
CA SER A 335 6.33 -11.45 20.73
C SER A 335 6.03 -12.94 21.01
N THR A 336 6.92 -13.85 20.61
CA THR A 336 6.75 -15.30 20.82
C THR A 336 7.00 -15.74 22.26
N PHE A 337 7.67 -14.92 23.07
CA PHE A 337 8.02 -15.23 24.46
C PHE A 337 7.10 -14.60 25.51
N VAL A 338 6.16 -13.74 25.09
CA VAL A 338 5.34 -12.92 25.99
C VAL A 338 3.85 -13.31 25.97
N THR A 339 3.56 -14.56 25.62
CA THR A 339 2.21 -15.10 25.31
C THR A 339 1.18 -15.09 26.45
N GLY A 340 1.52 -14.59 27.65
CA GLY A 340 0.61 -14.43 28.79
C GLY A 340 0.28 -12.99 29.18
N SER A 341 0.79 -12.00 28.45
CA SER A 341 0.55 -10.58 28.72
C SER A 341 0.18 -9.83 27.45
N THR A 342 -1.08 -9.39 27.37
CA THR A 342 -1.59 -8.59 26.24
C THR A 342 -0.78 -7.32 26.05
N SER A 343 -0.42 -6.61 27.12
CA SER A 343 0.36 -5.37 27.02
C SER A 343 1.77 -5.62 26.49
N ALA A 344 2.44 -6.69 26.95
CA ALA A 344 3.75 -7.07 26.45
C ALA A 344 3.68 -7.53 24.98
N THR A 345 2.64 -8.27 24.60
CA THR A 345 2.39 -8.69 23.22
C THR A 345 2.21 -7.47 22.30
N VAL A 346 1.35 -6.52 22.68
CA VAL A 346 1.12 -5.28 21.92
C VAL A 346 2.39 -4.44 21.84
N LEU A 347 3.20 -4.37 22.90
CA LEU A 347 4.48 -3.67 22.89
C LEU A 347 5.46 -4.30 21.88
N MET A 348 5.60 -5.62 21.88
CA MET A 348 6.49 -6.33 20.95
C MET A 348 6.01 -6.22 19.50
N LEU A 349 4.70 -6.29 19.27
CA LEU A 349 4.09 -6.07 17.96
C LEU A 349 4.22 -4.61 17.50
N THR A 350 4.20 -3.65 18.43
CA THR A 350 4.48 -2.24 18.14
C THR A 350 5.93 -2.07 17.69
N LEU A 351 6.89 -2.67 18.40
CA LEU A 351 8.30 -2.65 18.02
C LEU A 351 8.50 -3.29 16.64
N ALA A 352 7.85 -4.43 16.39
CA ALA A 352 7.88 -5.13 15.11
C ALA A 352 7.38 -4.22 13.96
N ASN A 353 6.20 -3.64 14.13
CA ASN A 353 5.53 -2.82 13.14
C ASN A 353 6.28 -1.50 12.89
N VAL A 354 6.77 -0.85 13.95
CA VAL A 354 7.62 0.35 13.86
C VAL A 354 8.87 0.06 13.03
N GLY A 355 9.57 -1.04 13.33
CA GLY A 355 10.79 -1.42 12.63
C GLY A 355 10.60 -1.60 11.12
N ILE A 356 9.52 -2.28 10.74
CA ILE A 356 9.19 -2.54 9.33
C ILE A 356 8.70 -1.25 8.64
N VAL A 357 7.70 -0.57 9.21
CA VAL A 357 7.04 0.57 8.56
C VAL A 357 7.99 1.76 8.44
N ALA A 358 8.85 2.01 9.46
CA ALA A 358 9.80 3.10 9.41
C ALA A 358 10.90 2.93 8.34
N THR A 359 11.08 1.71 7.84
CA THR A 359 12.05 1.38 6.80
C THR A 359 11.58 1.81 5.40
N PHE A 360 10.26 1.75 5.12
CA PHE A 360 9.73 1.93 3.76
C PHE A 360 10.15 3.25 3.08
N PRO A 361 10.01 4.44 3.69
CA PRO A 361 10.36 5.68 3.00
C PRO A 361 11.83 5.74 2.61
N VAL A 362 12.71 5.26 3.49
CA VAL A 362 14.16 5.27 3.27
C VAL A 362 14.56 4.23 2.22
N PHE A 363 13.95 3.04 2.26
CA PHE A 363 14.12 2.00 1.25
C PHE A 363 13.71 2.50 -0.15
N TRP A 364 12.57 3.16 -0.26
CA TRP A 364 12.04 3.66 -1.54
C TRP A 364 12.84 4.83 -2.14
N CYS A 365 13.82 5.38 -1.43
CA CYS A 365 14.80 6.30 -1.99
C CYS A 365 15.93 5.57 -2.76
N LEU A 366 16.21 4.30 -2.44
CA LEU A 366 17.36 3.57 -3.02
C LEU A 366 17.30 3.38 -4.54
N PRO A 367 16.16 3.02 -5.17
CA PRO A 367 16.13 2.82 -6.62
C PRO A 367 16.62 4.04 -7.40
N SER A 368 16.33 5.25 -6.90
CA SER A 368 16.70 6.52 -7.54
C SER A 368 18.19 6.84 -7.46
N THR A 369 18.98 6.16 -6.61
CA THR A 369 20.41 6.46 -6.46
C THR A 369 21.28 5.78 -7.54
N PHE A 370 20.74 4.78 -8.23
CA PHE A 370 21.47 4.02 -9.25
C PHE A 370 20.68 3.64 -10.49
N LEU A 371 19.36 3.85 -10.52
CA LEU A 371 18.55 3.71 -11.73
C LEU A 371 18.10 5.09 -12.23
N SER A 372 18.16 5.29 -13.55
CA SER A 372 17.67 6.50 -14.22
C SER A 372 16.85 6.18 -15.48
N GLY A 373 15.92 7.07 -15.81
CA GLY A 373 15.08 6.98 -17.01
C GLY A 373 14.23 5.71 -17.09
N THR A 374 14.01 5.21 -18.31
CA THR A 374 13.19 4.02 -18.61
C THR A 374 13.69 2.73 -17.95
N ALA A 375 15.00 2.57 -17.74
CA ALA A 375 15.55 1.42 -17.02
C ALA A 375 15.15 1.43 -15.53
N ALA A 376 14.95 2.61 -14.93
CA ALA A 376 14.43 2.72 -13.56
C ALA A 376 12.99 2.25 -13.45
N ALA A 377 12.13 2.69 -14.37
CA ALA A 377 10.72 2.29 -14.37
C ALA A 377 10.56 0.76 -14.50
N ALA A 378 11.29 0.14 -15.43
CA ALA A 378 11.27 -1.31 -15.60
C ALA A 378 11.88 -2.07 -14.41
N GLY A 379 12.99 -1.59 -13.84
CA GLY A 379 13.62 -2.20 -12.68
C GLY A 379 12.75 -2.14 -11.42
N ILE A 380 12.12 -0.98 -11.17
CA ILE A 380 11.18 -0.81 -10.06
C ILE A 380 9.97 -1.74 -10.23
N ALA A 381 9.39 -1.84 -11.44
CA ALA A 381 8.28 -2.74 -11.71
C ALA A 381 8.63 -4.21 -11.44
N LEU A 382 9.84 -4.65 -11.85
CA LEU A 382 10.34 -5.99 -11.54
C LEU A 382 10.50 -6.20 -10.03
N ALA A 383 11.10 -5.23 -9.32
CA ALA A 383 11.28 -5.31 -7.87
C ALA A 383 9.93 -5.41 -7.14
N CYS A 384 8.94 -4.59 -7.49
CA CYS A 384 7.58 -4.66 -6.94
C CYS A 384 6.91 -6.02 -7.21
N SER A 385 7.13 -6.60 -8.39
CA SER A 385 6.55 -7.90 -8.76
C SER A 385 7.11 -9.01 -7.89
N ILE A 386 8.43 -9.02 -7.66
CA ILE A 386 9.10 -9.94 -6.73
C ILE A 386 8.58 -9.71 -5.31
N ALA A 387 8.43 -8.46 -4.90
CA ALA A 387 7.98 -8.10 -3.56
C ALA A 387 6.58 -8.66 -3.25
N ASN A 388 5.64 -8.57 -4.19
CA ASN A 388 4.28 -9.06 -4.00
C ASN A 388 4.17 -10.59 -3.83
N LEU A 389 5.15 -11.37 -4.31
CA LEU A 389 5.23 -12.81 -3.99
C LEU A 389 5.35 -13.04 -2.47
N GLY A 390 5.98 -12.09 -1.77
CA GLY A 390 6.06 -12.08 -0.31
C GLY A 390 4.70 -11.99 0.37
N GLY A 391 3.72 -11.29 -0.21
CA GLY A 391 2.35 -11.23 0.32
C GLY A 391 1.65 -12.59 0.33
N PHE A 392 1.77 -13.33 -0.79
CA PHE A 392 1.27 -14.71 -0.87
C PHE A 392 1.98 -15.62 0.14
N ALA A 393 3.32 -15.58 0.16
CA ALA A 393 4.11 -16.41 1.07
C ALA A 393 3.78 -16.13 2.54
N ALA A 394 3.65 -14.85 2.93
CA ALA A 394 3.39 -14.49 4.32
C ALA A 394 2.02 -14.95 4.84
N THR A 395 1.00 -14.90 3.98
CA THR A 395 -0.36 -15.32 4.35
C THR A 395 -0.49 -16.84 4.38
N TYR A 396 0.04 -17.54 3.38
CA TYR A 396 -0.03 -19.00 3.31
C TYR A 396 0.88 -19.70 4.32
N LEU A 397 2.17 -19.34 4.36
CA LEU A 397 3.15 -20.03 5.21
C LEU A 397 2.81 -19.90 6.69
N LEU A 398 2.35 -18.73 7.13
CA LEU A 398 2.00 -18.54 8.54
C LEU A 398 0.80 -19.41 8.95
N GLY A 399 -0.22 -19.54 8.09
CA GLY A 399 -1.36 -20.41 8.36
C GLY A 399 -0.98 -21.89 8.42
N TRP A 400 -0.19 -22.34 7.43
CA TRP A 400 0.33 -23.71 7.41
C TRP A 400 1.20 -24.03 8.63
N LEU A 401 2.12 -23.14 8.99
CA LEU A 401 2.96 -23.30 10.18
C LEU A 401 2.15 -23.28 11.47
N LYS A 402 1.12 -22.42 11.57
CA LYS A 402 0.25 -22.36 12.75
C LYS A 402 -0.56 -23.64 12.93
N ASP A 403 -1.12 -24.20 11.86
CA ASP A 403 -1.83 -25.50 11.93
C ASP A 403 -0.85 -26.64 12.29
N THR A 404 0.37 -26.64 11.72
CA THR A 404 1.36 -27.71 11.92
C THR A 404 1.95 -27.72 13.33
N PHE A 405 2.29 -26.54 13.87
CA PHE A 405 2.96 -26.40 15.17
C PHE A 405 2.00 -25.96 16.30
N HIS A 406 0.71 -25.79 15.99
CA HIS A 406 -0.32 -25.25 16.90
C HIS A 406 0.08 -23.92 17.56
N SER A 407 0.95 -23.14 16.90
CA SER A 407 1.50 -21.90 17.44
C SER A 407 1.92 -20.96 16.31
N PRO A 408 1.64 -19.64 16.42
CA PRO A 408 2.09 -18.65 15.44
C PRO A 408 3.61 -18.41 15.49
N SER A 409 4.31 -18.87 16.54
CA SER A 409 5.72 -18.56 16.78
C SER A 409 6.65 -18.98 15.65
N ALA A 410 6.42 -20.15 15.04
CA ALA A 410 7.26 -20.65 13.95
C ALA A 410 7.27 -19.71 12.75
N GLY A 411 6.11 -19.18 12.37
CA GLY A 411 6.02 -18.23 11.26
C GLY A 411 6.55 -16.84 11.62
N LEU A 412 6.34 -16.37 12.86
CA LEU A 412 6.91 -15.10 13.33
C LEU A 412 8.45 -15.12 13.35
N ILE A 413 9.05 -16.24 13.77
CA ILE A 413 10.50 -16.46 13.72
C ILE A 413 10.99 -16.53 12.28
N LEU A 414 10.27 -17.23 11.39
CA LEU A 414 10.60 -17.27 9.97
C LEU A 414 10.64 -15.85 9.36
N PHE A 415 9.63 -15.03 9.62
CA PHE A 415 9.58 -13.66 9.10
C PHE A 415 10.64 -12.75 9.73
N ALA A 416 10.97 -12.93 11.00
CA ALA A 416 12.13 -12.28 11.59
C ALA A 416 13.43 -12.67 10.87
N GLY A 417 13.58 -13.95 10.50
CA GLY A 417 14.68 -14.42 9.64
C GLY A 417 14.72 -13.73 8.27
N CYS A 418 13.57 -13.58 7.60
CA CYS A 418 13.47 -12.82 6.35
C CYS A 418 13.88 -11.36 6.52
N LEU A 419 13.47 -10.71 7.62
CA LEU A 419 13.92 -9.36 7.95
C LEU A 419 15.45 -9.30 8.11
N LEU A 420 16.06 -10.27 8.80
CA LEU A 420 17.52 -10.31 8.90
C LEU A 420 18.21 -10.51 7.53
N VAL A 421 17.64 -11.31 6.63
CA VAL A 421 18.11 -11.41 5.24
C VAL A 421 18.10 -10.05 4.55
N SER A 422 17.05 -9.25 4.75
CA SER A 422 16.98 -7.90 4.19
C SER A 422 18.07 -6.97 4.76
N CYS A 423 18.40 -7.06 6.05
CA CYS A 423 19.57 -6.38 6.62
C CYS A 423 20.86 -6.78 5.91
N PHE A 424 21.12 -8.08 5.75
CA PHE A 424 22.33 -8.56 5.08
C PHE A 424 22.41 -8.06 3.63
N LEU A 425 21.30 -8.06 2.89
CA LEU A 425 21.24 -7.55 1.52
C LEU A 425 21.53 -6.04 1.45
N VAL A 426 20.96 -5.24 2.36
CA VAL A 426 21.24 -3.80 2.45
C VAL A 426 22.70 -3.54 2.82
N LEU A 427 23.26 -4.33 3.73
CA LEU A 427 24.67 -4.24 4.11
C LEU A 427 25.62 -4.69 2.98
N ALA A 428 25.19 -5.61 2.12
CA ALA A 428 25.95 -6.06 0.96
C ALA A 428 25.98 -5.03 -0.17
N MET A 429 25.02 -4.10 -0.23
CA MET A 429 25.06 -2.99 -1.18
C MET A 429 26.21 -2.01 -0.84
N PRO A 430 26.94 -1.50 -1.83
CA PRO A 430 28.03 -0.55 -1.58
C PRO A 430 27.53 0.69 -0.84
N ALA A 431 28.16 1.03 0.29
CA ALA A 431 27.74 2.16 1.13
C ALA A 431 27.67 3.50 0.36
N LYS A 432 28.55 3.69 -0.63
CA LYS A 432 28.59 4.88 -1.51
C LYS A 432 27.37 5.02 -2.43
N VAL A 433 26.62 3.93 -2.64
CA VAL A 433 25.37 3.90 -3.43
C VAL A 433 24.17 4.12 -2.52
N VAL A 434 24.21 3.57 -1.30
CA VAL A 434 23.10 3.63 -0.34
C VAL A 434 23.02 4.98 0.38
N ASN A 435 24.15 5.53 0.85
CA ASN A 435 24.19 6.74 1.69
C ASN A 435 24.20 8.07 0.90
N ARG A 436 23.40 8.18 -0.17
CA ARG A 436 23.38 9.34 -1.08
C ARG A 436 22.20 10.25 -0.91
#